data_AF-A0A6H9UY94-F1
#
_entry.id   AF-A0A6H9UY94-F1
#
_cell.length_a   1.000
_cell.length_b   1.000
_cell.length_c   1.000
_cell.angle_alpha   90.00
_cell.angle_beta   90.00
_cell.angle_gamma   90.00
#
_symmetry.space_group_name_H-M   'P 1'
#
loop_
_entity.id
_entity.type
_entity.pdbx_description
1 polymer ?
#
loop_
_entity_poly.entity_id
_entity_poly.type
_entity_poly.pdbx_seq_one_letter_code
_entity_poly.pdbx_strand_id
1 'polypeptide(L)'
;MKAPREGRIGKRGDLPMAYQAGGQRSAPRPVPESLEAQAYLQDYATLLAAVPFPSVVLDHGWDVVLTNTAFQSLFRGVGPHPTAMPGENFLRFVLFHPEASSVLGEHESRWCLPMLAHFAAALERNGHDPGLQSIRRDIAQDPIMEAAYRQGLPHWIRAVGERAVEHDGAVRPLLHPDPRWGATDCRVVDETPPTLRDMGCTRLTLVLRSARRPSPTVRRARKTGHLSVVPPPEA
;
A
#
# COMPACT_ATOMS: atom_id res chain seq x y z
N MET A 1 8.48 44.69 40.99
CA MET A 1 8.98 44.13 39.70
C MET A 1 8.40 42.71 39.58
N LYS A 2 7.27 42.57 38.88
CA LYS A 2 7.10 41.90 37.57
C LYS A 2 7.64 40.45 37.51
N ALA A 3 6.70 39.50 37.41
CA ALA A 3 6.85 38.08 37.03
C ALA A 3 7.28 37.94 35.53
N PRO A 4 7.56 36.75 34.92
CA PRO A 4 7.13 35.39 35.32
C PRO A 4 8.11 34.21 35.12
N ARG A 5 8.04 33.18 35.97
CA ARG A 5 7.58 31.79 35.70
C ARG A 5 7.76 31.26 34.27
N GLU A 6 8.75 30.39 34.15
CA GLU A 6 9.13 29.57 33.00
C GLU A 6 8.09 28.46 32.75
N GLY A 7 7.41 28.53 31.61
CA GLY A 7 6.52 27.48 31.13
C GLY A 7 7.32 26.40 30.40
N ARG A 8 7.35 25.17 30.94
CA ARG A 8 7.76 23.97 30.20
C ARG A 8 6.68 23.63 29.17
N ILE A 9 6.89 24.05 27.93
CA ILE A 9 6.16 23.54 26.76
C ILE A 9 6.83 22.21 26.39
N GLY A 10 6.12 21.11 26.64
CA GLY A 10 6.51 19.80 26.12
C GLY A 10 6.42 19.79 24.60
N LYS A 11 7.56 19.86 23.92
CA LYS A 11 7.65 19.47 22.51
C LYS A 11 7.62 17.94 22.42
N ARG A 12 6.42 17.38 22.24
CA ARG A 12 6.23 16.16 21.45
C ARG A 12 6.29 16.61 19.99
N GLY A 13 7.27 16.14 19.24
CA GLY A 13 7.39 16.44 17.82
C GLY A 13 8.76 16.02 17.32
N ASP A 14 8.73 15.04 16.42
CA ASP A 14 9.79 14.64 15.51
C ASP A 14 11.04 14.01 16.14
N LEU A 15 10.92 12.70 16.40
CA LEU A 15 12.08 11.82 16.24
C LEU A 15 12.23 11.55 14.74
N PRO A 16 13.31 11.99 14.08
CA PRO A 16 13.63 11.52 12.74
C PRO A 16 14.03 10.05 12.88
N MET A 17 13.22 9.16 12.33
CA MET A 17 13.61 7.76 12.14
C MET A 17 14.73 7.73 11.11
N ALA A 18 15.98 7.73 11.58
CA ALA A 18 17.14 7.44 10.76
C ALA A 18 17.07 5.97 10.35
N TYR A 19 16.46 5.73 9.20
CA TYR A 19 16.36 4.42 8.56
C TYR A 19 17.77 3.98 8.13
N GLN A 20 18.46 3.24 9.00
CA GLN A 20 19.69 2.53 8.65
C GLN A 20 19.33 1.18 8.03
N ALA A 21 18.79 1.19 6.81
CA ALA A 21 18.79 -0.03 6.01
C ALA A 21 20.22 -0.34 5.56
N GLY A 22 20.88 -1.19 6.33
CA GLY A 22 22.02 -1.99 5.86
C GLY A 22 21.57 -3.12 4.92
N GLY A 23 20.55 -2.89 4.08
CA GLY A 23 20.05 -3.86 3.13
C GLY A 23 21.09 -4.07 2.03
N GLN A 24 21.62 -5.29 1.93
CA GLN A 24 22.33 -5.75 0.74
C GLN A 24 21.55 -5.33 -0.51
N ARG A 25 22.27 -4.78 -1.51
CA ARG A 25 21.69 -4.44 -2.82
C ARG A 25 20.80 -5.57 -3.29
N SER A 26 19.61 -5.23 -3.77
CA SER A 26 18.71 -6.17 -4.44
C SER A 26 19.54 -7.05 -5.37
N ALA A 27 19.29 -8.36 -5.30
CA ALA A 27 19.92 -9.34 -6.18
C ALA A 27 19.79 -8.90 -7.65
N PRO A 28 20.64 -9.40 -8.57
CA PRO A 28 20.53 -9.07 -9.99
C PRO A 28 19.07 -9.22 -10.44
N ARG A 29 18.58 -8.23 -11.20
CA ARG A 29 17.21 -8.20 -11.74
C ARG A 29 16.81 -9.61 -12.18
N PRO A 30 15.63 -10.11 -11.82
CA PRO A 30 15.11 -11.37 -12.34
C PRO A 30 14.86 -11.16 -13.85
N VAL A 31 15.89 -11.41 -14.64
CA VAL A 31 15.78 -11.49 -16.09
C VAL A 31 15.25 -12.89 -16.37
N PRO A 32 14.19 -13.04 -17.18
CA PRO A 32 13.75 -14.35 -17.58
C PRO A 32 14.92 -15.12 -18.20
N GLU A 33 15.16 -16.33 -17.70
CA GLU A 33 16.35 -17.11 -18.04
C GLU A 33 16.35 -17.54 -19.53
N SER A 34 15.19 -17.53 -20.20
CA SER A 34 15.07 -17.88 -21.61
C SER A 34 14.88 -16.66 -22.52
N LEU A 35 15.45 -16.73 -23.73
CA LEU A 35 15.26 -15.72 -24.78
C LEU A 35 13.80 -15.56 -25.20
N GLU A 36 13.03 -16.65 -25.18
CA GLU A 36 11.59 -16.63 -25.49
C GLU A 36 10.79 -15.83 -24.46
N ALA A 37 11.10 -16.00 -23.18
CA ALA A 37 10.45 -15.24 -22.12
C ALA A 37 10.79 -13.74 -22.19
N GLN A 38 12.02 -13.39 -22.57
CA GLN A 38 12.40 -11.99 -22.81
C GLN A 38 11.65 -11.39 -24.01
N ALA A 39 11.55 -12.13 -25.11
CA ALA A 39 10.78 -11.70 -26.29
C ALA A 39 9.30 -11.49 -25.94
N TYR A 40 8.72 -12.42 -25.19
CA TYR A 40 7.34 -12.28 -24.70
C TYR A 40 7.16 -11.05 -23.82
N LEU A 41 8.06 -10.79 -22.87
CA LEU A 41 7.98 -9.58 -22.03
C LEU A 41 8.11 -8.29 -22.85
N GLN A 42 8.94 -8.30 -23.90
CA GLN A 42 9.09 -7.16 -24.79
C GLN A 42 7.78 -6.85 -25.53
N ASP A 43 7.11 -7.87 -26.06
CA ASP A 43 5.80 -7.73 -26.71
C ASP A 43 4.72 -7.34 -25.69
N TYR A 44 4.78 -7.92 -24.48
CA TYR A 44 3.87 -7.61 -23.40
C TYR A 44 4.00 -6.16 -22.91
N ALA A 45 5.21 -5.59 -22.96
CA ALA A 45 5.44 -4.18 -22.63
C ALA A 45 4.65 -3.25 -23.57
N THR A 46 4.53 -3.58 -24.86
CA THR A 46 3.68 -2.84 -25.80
C THR A 46 2.21 -2.87 -25.40
N LEU A 47 1.70 -4.03 -24.98
CA LEU A 47 0.33 -4.16 -24.46
C LEU A 47 0.13 -3.34 -23.17
N LEU A 48 1.07 -3.46 -22.23
CA LEU A 48 1.03 -2.77 -20.95
C LEU A 48 1.04 -1.24 -21.13
N ALA A 49 1.80 -0.74 -22.12
CA ALA A 49 1.89 0.68 -22.45
C ALA A 49 0.55 1.27 -22.95
N ALA A 50 -0.33 0.46 -23.55
CA ALA A 50 -1.64 0.89 -24.01
C ALA A 50 -2.68 1.05 -22.87
N VAL A 51 -2.40 0.53 -21.68
CA VAL A 51 -3.32 0.59 -20.54
C VAL A 51 -3.30 2.02 -19.94
N PRO A 52 -4.45 2.72 -19.83
CA PRO A 52 -4.48 4.11 -19.37
C PRO A 52 -4.33 4.27 -17.85
N PHE A 53 -4.30 3.16 -17.10
CA PHE A 53 -4.21 3.13 -15.65
C PHE A 53 -2.82 2.70 -15.19
N PRO A 54 -2.34 3.15 -14.01
CA PRO A 54 -1.10 2.68 -13.42
C PRO A 54 -1.03 1.17 -13.39
N SER A 55 -0.07 0.59 -14.13
CA SER A 55 0.06 -0.86 -14.27
C SER A 55 1.52 -1.29 -14.12
N VAL A 56 1.71 -2.41 -13.44
CA VAL A 56 3.02 -2.98 -13.12
C VAL A 56 2.97 -4.50 -13.24
N VAL A 57 4.06 -5.10 -13.72
CA VAL A 57 4.31 -6.55 -13.67
C VAL A 57 5.37 -6.79 -12.60
N LEU A 58 5.07 -7.70 -11.69
CA LEU A 58 5.89 -8.06 -10.54
C LEU A 58 6.24 -9.55 -10.62
N ASP A 59 7.41 -9.95 -10.17
CA ASP A 59 7.72 -11.37 -9.95
C ASP A 59 7.16 -11.87 -8.61
N HIS A 60 7.49 -13.12 -8.22
CA HIS A 60 7.06 -13.71 -6.96
C HIS A 60 7.65 -13.05 -5.71
N GLY A 61 8.75 -12.32 -5.85
CA GLY A 61 9.43 -11.52 -4.83
C GLY A 61 8.98 -10.05 -4.80
N TRP A 62 7.98 -9.68 -5.61
CA TRP A 62 7.52 -8.31 -5.85
C TRP A 62 8.56 -7.38 -6.50
N ASP A 63 9.62 -7.93 -7.09
CA ASP A 63 10.53 -7.17 -7.93
C ASP A 63 9.80 -6.74 -9.21
N VAL A 64 10.04 -5.50 -9.60
CA VAL A 64 9.35 -4.88 -10.73
C VAL A 64 10.00 -5.31 -12.04
N VAL A 65 9.23 -6.03 -12.84
CA VAL A 65 9.63 -6.54 -14.15
C VAL A 65 9.31 -5.51 -15.25
N LEU A 66 8.08 -4.99 -15.26
CA LEU A 66 7.62 -3.98 -16.23
C LEU A 66 6.72 -2.93 -15.55
N THR A 67 6.75 -1.70 -16.05
CA THR A 67 5.81 -0.63 -15.68
C THR A 67 5.35 0.11 -16.92
N ASN A 68 4.15 0.68 -16.88
CA ASN A 68 3.75 1.67 -17.87
C ASN A 68 4.00 3.11 -17.39
N THR A 69 3.86 4.07 -18.30
CA THR A 69 4.05 5.50 -18.00
C THR A 69 3.08 6.03 -16.95
N ALA A 70 1.87 5.48 -16.87
CA ALA A 70 0.89 5.86 -15.84
C ALA A 70 1.37 5.48 -14.43
N PHE A 71 1.98 4.30 -14.27
CA PHE A 71 2.60 3.89 -13.00
C PHE A 71 3.78 4.77 -12.64
N GLN A 72 4.68 5.02 -13.59
CA GLN A 72 5.81 5.92 -13.38
C GLN A 72 5.35 7.33 -12.99
N SER A 73 4.29 7.84 -13.62
CA SER A 73 3.72 9.15 -13.33
C SER A 73 3.08 9.22 -11.95
N LEU A 74 2.43 8.14 -11.49
CA LEU A 74 1.84 8.04 -10.16
C LEU A 74 2.92 8.17 -9.06
N PHE A 75 4.07 7.53 -9.25
CA PHE A 75 5.15 7.50 -8.26
C PHE A 75 6.27 8.52 -8.51
N ARG A 76 6.13 9.42 -9.49
CA ARG A 76 7.19 10.36 -9.90
C ARG A 76 7.70 11.29 -8.79
N GLY A 77 6.89 11.53 -7.76
CA GLY A 77 7.20 12.42 -6.66
C GLY A 77 7.96 11.74 -5.52
N VAL A 78 8.13 10.43 -5.58
CA VAL A 78 8.82 9.64 -4.56
C VAL A 78 10.33 9.86 -4.68
N GLY A 79 10.94 10.31 -3.59
CA GLY A 79 12.38 10.51 -3.45
C GLY A 79 13.18 9.21 -3.56
N PRO A 80 14.50 9.29 -3.84
CA PRO A 80 15.34 8.11 -3.96
C PRO A 80 15.49 7.38 -2.62
N HIS A 81 15.46 6.05 -2.67
CA HIS A 81 15.67 5.17 -1.53
C HIS A 81 16.47 3.94 -1.96
N PRO A 82 17.42 3.45 -1.16
CA PRO A 82 18.40 2.46 -1.60
C PRO A 82 17.82 1.08 -1.97
N THR A 83 16.68 0.70 -1.41
CA THR A 83 16.11 -0.66 -1.58
C THR A 83 14.59 -0.72 -1.66
N ALA A 84 13.90 0.42 -1.70
CA ALA A 84 12.44 0.46 -1.58
C ALA A 84 11.80 1.38 -2.63
N MET A 85 12.45 1.51 -3.79
CA MET A 85 11.85 2.27 -4.89
C MET A 85 10.63 1.53 -5.45
N PRO A 86 9.53 2.23 -5.75
CA PRO A 86 8.31 1.61 -6.27
C PRO A 86 8.50 0.98 -7.66
N GLY A 87 9.53 1.41 -8.40
CA GLY A 87 9.94 0.82 -9.68
C GLY A 87 11.01 -0.27 -9.58
N GLU A 88 11.42 -0.65 -8.36
CA GLU A 88 12.39 -1.72 -8.11
C GLU A 88 11.74 -2.90 -7.40
N ASN A 89 11.11 -2.68 -6.24
CA ASN A 89 10.36 -3.70 -5.53
C ASN A 89 9.13 -3.09 -4.85
N PHE A 90 7.95 -3.48 -5.30
CA PHE A 90 6.70 -2.85 -4.87
C PHE A 90 6.35 -3.18 -3.41
N LEU A 91 6.61 -4.41 -2.96
CA LEU A 91 6.39 -4.80 -1.56
C LEU A 91 7.28 -3.98 -0.63
N ARG A 92 8.57 -3.86 -0.96
CA ARG A 92 9.51 -3.06 -0.17
C ARG A 92 9.13 -1.59 -0.15
N PHE A 93 8.67 -1.04 -1.26
CA PHE A 93 8.10 0.31 -1.29
C PHE A 93 6.97 0.46 -0.28
N VAL A 94 5.98 -0.45 -0.31
CA VAL A 94 4.84 -0.40 0.62
C VAL A 94 5.30 -0.53 2.07
N LEU A 95 6.23 -1.44 2.39
CA LEU A 95 6.59 -1.73 3.78
C LEU A 95 7.60 -0.75 4.38
N PHE A 96 8.54 -0.23 3.57
CA PHE A 96 9.75 0.40 4.09
C PHE A 96 10.03 1.80 3.56
N HIS A 97 9.38 2.24 2.48
CA HIS A 97 9.66 3.57 1.94
C HIS A 97 9.02 4.66 2.83
N PRO A 98 9.77 5.65 3.32
CA PRO A 98 9.23 6.67 4.23
C PRO A 98 8.13 7.53 3.59
N GLU A 99 8.17 7.69 2.26
CA GLU A 99 7.16 8.44 1.51
C GLU A 99 6.04 7.55 0.94
N ALA A 100 5.92 6.28 1.32
CA ALA A 100 4.86 5.41 0.80
C ALA A 100 3.45 6.00 1.03
N SER A 101 3.23 6.61 2.20
CA SER A 101 1.98 7.28 2.56
C SER A 101 1.68 8.56 1.76
N SER A 102 2.64 9.09 1.00
CA SER A 102 2.42 10.23 0.09
C SER A 102 1.64 9.83 -1.17
N VAL A 103 1.61 8.54 -1.50
CA VAL A 103 0.90 7.98 -2.67
C VAL A 103 -0.17 6.98 -2.24
N LEU A 104 0.10 6.18 -1.21
CA LEU A 104 -0.79 5.14 -0.72
C LEU A 104 -1.61 5.69 0.46
N GLY A 105 -2.86 6.09 0.19
CA GLY A 105 -3.74 6.64 1.23
C GLY A 105 -4.07 5.62 2.31
N GLU A 106 -4.31 6.07 3.54
CA GLU A 106 -4.54 5.21 4.73
C GLU A 106 -3.54 4.04 4.80
N HIS A 107 -2.27 4.36 4.53
CA HIS A 107 -1.18 3.44 4.22
C HIS A 107 -1.15 2.21 5.13
N GLU A 108 -1.17 2.39 6.44
CA GLU A 108 -0.96 1.31 7.40
C GLU A 108 -2.08 0.26 7.31
N SER A 109 -3.34 0.71 7.30
CA SER A 109 -4.50 -0.18 7.39
C SER A 109 -4.98 -0.71 6.03
N ARG A 110 -4.81 0.09 4.97
CA ARG A 110 -5.34 -0.21 3.63
C ARG A 110 -4.28 -0.70 2.65
N TRP A 111 -2.99 -0.62 2.98
CA TRP A 111 -1.90 -1.10 2.13
C TRP A 111 -0.91 -2.00 2.88
N CYS A 112 -0.30 -1.51 3.96
CA CYS A 112 0.76 -2.23 4.67
C CYS A 112 0.28 -3.58 5.22
N LEU A 113 -0.81 -3.62 6.01
CA LEU A 113 -1.30 -4.89 6.58
C LEU A 113 -1.72 -5.93 5.52
N PRO A 114 -2.48 -5.59 4.47
CA PRO A 114 -2.73 -6.53 3.38
C PRO A 114 -1.45 -7.00 2.68
N MET A 115 -0.48 -6.12 2.44
CA MET A 115 0.79 -6.54 1.81
C MET A 115 1.62 -7.44 2.72
N LEU A 116 1.61 -7.20 4.04
CA LEU A 116 2.18 -8.13 5.02
C LEU A 116 1.47 -9.49 5.01
N ALA A 117 0.15 -9.51 4.82
CA ALA A 117 -0.61 -10.75 4.70
C ALA A 117 -0.22 -11.55 3.45
N HIS A 118 -0.08 -10.88 2.29
CA HIS A 118 0.42 -11.50 1.07
C HIS A 118 1.85 -12.03 1.22
N PHE A 119 2.71 -11.24 1.85
CA PHE A 119 4.08 -11.64 2.15
C PHE A 119 4.12 -12.88 3.06
N ALA A 120 3.33 -12.91 4.14
CA ALA A 120 3.26 -14.07 5.04
C ALA A 120 2.84 -15.33 4.28
N ALA A 121 1.80 -15.24 3.47
CA ALA A 121 1.33 -16.37 2.67
C ALA A 121 2.37 -16.84 1.63
N ALA A 122 3.13 -15.92 1.01
CA ALA A 122 4.21 -16.28 0.09
C ALA A 122 5.39 -16.93 0.82
N LEU A 123 5.77 -16.42 1.99
CA LEU A 123 6.84 -16.98 2.82
C LEU A 123 6.49 -18.38 3.33
N GLU A 124 5.23 -18.64 3.66
CA GLU A 124 4.74 -19.98 4.02
C GLU A 124 4.87 -20.98 2.87
N ARG A 125 4.57 -20.56 1.63
CA ARG A 125 4.69 -21.42 0.44
C ARG A 125 6.14 -21.63 0.01
N ASN A 126 6.95 -20.58 0.06
CA ASN A 126 8.29 -20.51 -0.51
C ASN A 126 9.33 -20.11 0.54
N GLY A 127 9.35 -20.81 1.68
CA GLY A 127 10.16 -20.44 2.85
C GLY A 127 11.68 -20.45 2.62
N HIS A 128 12.18 -21.07 1.55
CA HIS A 128 13.61 -21.08 1.22
C HIS A 128 14.00 -20.00 0.20
N ASP A 129 13.05 -19.22 -0.31
CA ASP A 129 13.35 -18.15 -1.26
C ASP A 129 14.23 -17.07 -0.61
N PRO A 130 15.42 -16.78 -1.18
CA PRO A 130 16.37 -15.85 -0.57
C PRO A 130 15.86 -14.40 -0.55
N GLY A 131 15.04 -14.00 -1.53
CA GLY A 131 14.43 -12.68 -1.61
C GLY A 131 13.40 -12.47 -0.52
N LEU A 132 12.47 -13.42 -0.35
CA LEU A 132 11.47 -13.40 0.73
C LEU A 132 12.14 -13.44 2.11
N GLN A 133 13.19 -14.24 2.27
CA GLN A 133 13.98 -14.26 3.51
C GLN A 133 14.71 -12.95 3.77
N SER A 134 15.11 -12.22 2.74
CA SER A 134 15.67 -10.87 2.88
C SER A 134 14.65 -9.89 3.45
N ILE A 135 13.45 -9.87 2.89
CA ILE A 135 12.35 -9.04 3.39
C ILE A 135 11.97 -9.44 4.82
N ARG A 136 11.95 -10.75 5.15
CA ARG A 136 11.71 -11.22 6.51
C ARG A 136 12.72 -10.68 7.52
N ARG A 137 14.01 -10.65 7.15
CA ARG A 137 15.08 -10.10 8.00
C ARG A 137 14.91 -8.61 8.21
N ASP A 138 14.57 -7.87 7.16
CA ASP A 138 14.34 -6.42 7.28
C ASP A 138 13.14 -6.12 8.18
N ILE A 139 12.05 -6.89 8.07
CA ILE A 139 10.93 -6.84 9.02
C ILE A 139 11.39 -7.10 10.46
N ALA A 140 12.27 -8.09 10.67
CA ALA A 140 12.76 -8.44 12.01
C ALA A 140 13.63 -7.35 12.64
N GLN A 141 14.29 -6.54 11.82
CA GLN A 141 15.19 -5.46 12.27
C GLN A 141 14.42 -4.23 12.75
N ASP A 142 13.17 -4.04 12.32
CA ASP A 142 12.28 -2.99 12.79
C ASP A 142 11.33 -3.54 13.87
N PRO A 143 11.46 -3.13 15.15
CA PRO A 143 10.61 -3.62 16.23
C PRO A 143 9.12 -3.35 16.02
N ILE A 144 8.76 -2.25 15.36
CA ILE A 144 7.36 -1.91 15.08
C ILE A 144 6.83 -2.83 13.99
N MET A 145 7.61 -3.03 12.91
CA MET A 145 7.21 -3.91 11.81
C MET A 145 7.17 -5.38 12.25
N GLU A 146 8.12 -5.83 13.07
CA GLU A 146 8.13 -7.18 13.63
C GLU A 146 6.91 -7.41 14.53
N ALA A 147 6.54 -6.43 15.37
CA ALA A 147 5.33 -6.51 16.17
C ALA A 147 4.06 -6.52 15.31
N ALA A 148 4.01 -5.68 14.26
CA ALA A 148 2.92 -5.68 13.29
C ALA A 148 2.80 -7.04 12.59
N TYR A 149 3.92 -7.65 12.17
CA TYR A 149 3.92 -8.95 11.51
C TYR A 149 3.53 -10.10 12.44
N ARG A 150 4.11 -10.19 13.64
CA ARG A 150 3.89 -11.34 14.55
C ARG A 150 2.60 -11.25 15.36
N GLN A 151 2.16 -10.04 15.70
CA GLN A 151 1.03 -9.83 16.61
C GLN A 151 -0.13 -9.10 15.91
N GLY A 152 0.17 -8.04 15.17
CA GLY A 152 -0.83 -7.21 14.49
C GLY A 152 -1.56 -7.95 13.37
N LEU A 153 -0.81 -8.62 12.49
CA LEU A 153 -1.34 -9.28 11.30
C LEU A 153 -2.32 -10.42 11.64
N PRO A 154 -2.02 -11.35 12.57
CA PRO A 154 -2.99 -12.37 12.97
C PRO A 154 -4.27 -11.80 13.58
N HIS A 155 -4.20 -10.68 14.30
CA HIS A 155 -5.38 -10.02 14.84
C HIS A 155 -6.19 -9.34 13.74
N TRP A 156 -5.52 -8.66 12.82
CA TRP A 156 -6.14 -8.00 11.68
C TRP A 156 -6.88 -9.00 10.80
N ILE A 157 -6.26 -10.11 10.40
CA ILE A 157 -6.89 -11.15 9.57
C ILE A 157 -8.17 -11.68 10.24
N ARG A 158 -8.16 -11.92 11.55
CA ARG A 158 -9.37 -12.35 12.28
C ARG A 158 -10.47 -11.30 12.26
N ALA A 159 -10.11 -10.02 12.29
CA ALA A 159 -11.08 -8.92 12.31
C ALA A 159 -11.69 -8.64 10.92
N VAL A 160 -10.90 -8.70 9.85
CA VAL A 160 -11.34 -8.35 8.49
C VAL A 160 -11.77 -9.57 7.66
N GLY A 161 -11.44 -10.78 8.09
CA GLY A 161 -11.70 -12.04 7.40
C GLY A 161 -10.68 -12.35 6.31
N GLU A 162 -10.52 -13.64 5.98
CA GLU A 162 -9.53 -14.12 5.00
C GLU A 162 -9.72 -13.50 3.60
N ARG A 163 -10.97 -13.19 3.23
CA ARG A 163 -11.27 -12.54 1.94
C ARG A 163 -10.73 -11.11 1.82
N ALA A 164 -10.52 -10.41 2.94
CA ALA A 164 -9.90 -9.09 2.91
C ALA A 164 -8.38 -9.14 2.62
N VAL A 165 -7.81 -10.35 2.60
CA VAL A 165 -6.44 -10.63 2.13
C VAL A 165 -6.41 -10.83 0.61
N GLU A 166 -7.56 -10.93 -0.07
CA GLU A 166 -7.59 -11.02 -1.54
C GLU A 166 -7.02 -9.72 -2.15
N HIS A 167 -6.05 -9.88 -3.06
CA HIS A 167 -5.42 -8.73 -3.72
C HIS A 167 -6.33 -8.16 -4.81
N ASP A 168 -6.89 -9.06 -5.61
CA ASP A 168 -7.74 -8.73 -6.74
C ASP A 168 -9.11 -8.21 -6.28
N GLY A 169 -9.61 -7.20 -6.96
CA GLY A 169 -10.88 -6.55 -6.65
C GLY A 169 -10.88 -5.68 -5.38
N ALA A 170 -9.78 -5.64 -4.62
CA ALA A 170 -9.65 -4.77 -3.47
C ALA A 170 -9.75 -3.28 -3.87
N VAL A 171 -10.48 -2.48 -3.09
CA VAL A 171 -10.54 -1.03 -3.27
C VAL A 171 -9.67 -0.36 -2.22
N ARG A 172 -8.71 0.47 -2.64
CA ARG A 172 -7.72 1.07 -1.77
C ARG A 172 -7.61 2.58 -2.01
N PRO A 173 -7.48 3.39 -0.95
CA PRO A 173 -7.30 4.83 -1.10
C PRO A 173 -5.90 5.15 -1.64
N LEU A 174 -5.82 6.18 -2.46
CA LEU A 174 -4.65 6.57 -3.23
C LEU A 174 -4.60 8.10 -3.34
N LEU A 175 -3.40 8.66 -3.21
CA LEU A 175 -3.12 10.09 -3.35
C LEU A 175 -2.46 10.30 -4.70
N HIS A 176 -3.24 10.70 -5.69
CA HIS A 176 -2.77 10.88 -7.05
C HIS A 176 -2.11 12.27 -7.23
N PRO A 177 -0.95 12.37 -7.89
CA PRO A 177 -0.22 13.64 -8.03
C PRO A 177 -0.90 14.65 -8.95
N ASP A 178 -1.77 14.21 -9.86
CA ASP A 178 -2.67 15.10 -10.60
C ASP A 178 -3.82 15.56 -9.68
N PRO A 179 -3.96 16.88 -9.41
CA PRO A 179 -5.01 17.43 -8.57
C PRO A 179 -6.44 17.14 -9.02
N ARG A 180 -6.65 16.79 -10.30
CA ARG A 180 -7.96 16.36 -10.82
C ARG A 180 -8.47 15.10 -10.14
N TRP A 181 -7.54 14.24 -9.71
CA TRP A 181 -7.81 13.03 -8.96
C TRP A 181 -7.60 13.28 -7.46
N GLY A 182 -6.46 13.87 -7.07
CA GLY A 182 -6.13 14.12 -5.67
C GLY A 182 -6.26 12.87 -4.80
N ALA A 183 -6.90 12.99 -3.64
CA ALA A 183 -7.30 11.85 -2.83
C ALA A 183 -8.47 11.10 -3.49
N THR A 184 -8.25 9.84 -3.85
CA THR A 184 -9.21 9.01 -4.58
C THR A 184 -9.11 7.56 -4.16
N ASP A 185 -10.01 6.71 -4.65
CA ASP A 185 -9.87 5.26 -4.53
C ASP A 185 -9.37 4.65 -5.84
N CYS A 186 -8.59 3.58 -5.74
CA CYS A 186 -8.30 2.69 -6.86
C CYS A 186 -8.86 1.29 -6.58
N ARG A 187 -9.30 0.60 -7.64
CA ARG A 187 -9.52 -0.85 -7.60
C ARG A 187 -8.25 -1.52 -8.08
N VAL A 188 -7.73 -2.44 -7.29
CA VAL A 188 -6.66 -3.33 -7.71
C VAL A 188 -7.28 -4.41 -8.60
N VAL A 189 -6.72 -4.60 -9.78
CA VAL A 189 -7.08 -5.66 -10.72
C VAL A 189 -5.84 -6.51 -10.97
N ASP A 190 -5.94 -7.80 -10.66
CA ASP A 190 -4.95 -8.82 -11.03
C ASP A 190 -5.43 -9.50 -12.32
N GLU A 191 -4.80 -9.14 -13.44
CA GLU A 191 -5.07 -9.76 -14.74
C GLU A 191 -3.77 -10.36 -15.26
N THR A 192 -3.47 -11.58 -14.81
CA THR A 192 -2.22 -12.28 -15.13
C THR A 192 -2.51 -13.43 -16.12
N PRO A 193 -2.15 -13.26 -17.42
CA PRO A 193 -2.21 -14.32 -18.43
C PRO A 193 -1.39 -15.55 -18.02
N PRO A 194 -1.73 -16.74 -18.53
CA PRO A 194 -1.01 -17.99 -18.20
C PRO A 194 0.50 -17.86 -18.40
N THR A 195 0.95 -17.31 -19.52
CA THR A 195 2.38 -17.15 -19.82
C THR A 195 3.13 -16.29 -18.80
N LEU A 196 2.53 -15.19 -18.31
CA LEU A 196 3.12 -14.40 -17.22
C LEU A 196 3.17 -15.22 -15.92
N ARG A 197 2.08 -15.94 -15.62
CA ARG A 197 1.97 -16.77 -14.40
C ARG A 197 3.00 -17.88 -14.38
N ASP A 198 3.25 -18.53 -15.51
CA ASP A 198 4.24 -19.60 -15.67
C ASP A 198 5.67 -19.09 -15.45
N MET A 199 5.92 -17.80 -15.73
CA MET A 199 7.17 -17.10 -15.39
C MET A 199 7.22 -16.63 -13.93
N GLY A 200 6.25 -17.00 -13.09
CA GLY A 200 6.14 -16.52 -11.71
C GLY A 200 5.78 -15.03 -11.60
N CYS A 201 5.35 -14.42 -12.70
CA CYS A 201 4.98 -13.01 -12.73
C CYS A 201 3.48 -12.81 -12.49
N THR A 202 3.13 -11.65 -11.94
CA THR A 202 1.76 -11.17 -11.72
C THR A 202 1.64 -9.75 -12.26
N ARG A 203 0.56 -9.44 -12.98
CA ARG A 203 0.25 -8.08 -13.40
C ARG A 203 -0.78 -7.46 -12.47
N LEU A 204 -0.47 -6.26 -11.99
CA LEU A 204 -1.39 -5.43 -11.23
C LEU A 204 -1.72 -4.15 -12.00
N THR A 205 -3.00 -3.79 -12.01
CA THR A 205 -3.49 -2.50 -12.53
C THR A 205 -4.30 -1.79 -11.45
N LEU A 206 -3.99 -0.51 -11.19
CA LEU A 206 -4.71 0.35 -10.25
C LEU A 206 -5.74 1.18 -11.01
N VAL A 207 -6.97 0.66 -11.14
CA VAL A 207 -8.04 1.36 -11.85
C VAL A 207 -8.59 2.49 -10.97
N LEU A 208 -8.26 3.73 -11.32
CA LEU A 208 -8.70 4.92 -10.60
C LEU A 208 -10.22 5.04 -10.68
N ARG A 209 -10.87 5.14 -9.53
CA ARG A 209 -12.32 5.40 -9.43
C ARG A 209 -12.50 6.88 -9.23
N SER A 210 -13.36 7.51 -10.02
CA SER A 210 -13.69 8.92 -9.80
C SER A 210 -14.22 9.06 -8.37
N ALA A 211 -13.65 9.99 -7.59
CA ALA A 211 -14.17 10.34 -6.28
C ALA A 211 -15.67 10.61 -6.45
N ARG A 212 -16.50 9.74 -5.90
CA ARG A 212 -17.95 9.95 -5.90
C ARG A 212 -18.12 11.26 -5.15
N ARG A 213 -18.58 12.33 -5.84
CA ARG A 213 -18.96 13.59 -5.17
C ARG A 213 -19.70 13.20 -3.90
N PRO A 214 -19.31 13.72 -2.71
CA PRO A 214 -20.05 13.42 -1.50
C PRO A 214 -21.50 13.76 -1.81
N SER A 215 -22.37 12.75 -1.74
CA SER A 215 -23.80 12.99 -1.86
C SER A 215 -24.13 14.07 -0.83
N PRO A 216 -24.83 15.15 -1.21
CA PRO A 216 -25.12 16.23 -0.27
C PRO A 216 -25.74 15.56 0.94
N THR A 217 -25.06 15.69 2.08
CA THR A 217 -25.59 15.25 3.35
C THR A 217 -26.95 15.90 3.48
N VAL A 218 -28.01 15.10 3.40
CA VAL A 218 -29.33 15.56 3.78
C VAL A 218 -29.15 16.00 5.21
N ARG A 219 -29.06 17.32 5.43
CA ARG A 219 -29.11 17.94 6.74
C ARG A 219 -30.43 17.49 7.34
N ARG A 220 -30.42 16.36 8.05
CA ARG A 220 -31.46 16.03 9.02
C ARG A 220 -31.43 17.18 10.00
N ALA A 221 -32.42 18.06 9.88
CA ALA A 221 -32.66 19.11 10.84
C ALA A 221 -32.59 18.49 12.23
N ARG A 222 -31.64 18.96 13.04
CA ARG A 222 -31.62 18.68 14.47
C ARG A 222 -32.94 19.21 15.02
N LYS A 223 -33.93 18.33 15.20
CA LYS A 223 -35.03 18.60 16.14
C LYS A 223 -34.38 18.66 17.52
N THR A 224 -34.24 19.87 18.02
CA THR A 224 -33.98 20.14 19.44
C THR A 224 -35.03 19.38 20.24
N GLY A 225 -34.60 18.53 21.16
CA GLY A 225 -35.51 17.87 22.09
C GLY A 225 -36.08 18.91 23.04
N HIS A 226 -37.38 19.16 22.96
CA HIS A 226 -38.13 19.85 24.01
C HIS A 226 -38.78 18.76 24.86
N LEU A 227 -38.35 18.63 26.10
CA LEU A 227 -39.08 17.88 27.12
C LEU A 227 -40.46 18.52 27.27
N SER A 228 -41.52 17.75 27.03
CA SER A 228 -42.90 18.14 27.33
C SER A 228 -43.28 17.57 28.69
N VAL A 229 -43.69 18.46 29.61
CA VAL A 229 -44.22 18.11 30.93
C VAL A 229 -45.65 17.63 30.76
N VAL A 230 -45.94 16.43 31.28
CA VAL A 230 -47.29 15.84 31.32
C VAL A 230 -48.02 16.35 32.57
N PRO A 231 -49.24 16.92 32.45
CA PRO A 231 -50.04 17.24 33.63
C PRO A 231 -50.67 15.97 34.24
N PRO A 232 -50.86 15.91 35.57
CA PRO A 232 -51.40 14.73 36.23
C PRO A 232 -52.89 14.51 35.90
N PRO A 233 -53.39 13.27 35.96
CA PRO A 233 -54.79 12.97 35.72
C PRO A 233 -55.65 13.47 36.88
N GLU A 234 -56.70 14.24 36.56
CA GLU A 234 -57.78 14.55 37.50
C GLU A 234 -58.71 13.33 37.65
N ALA A 235 -59.16 13.13 38.89
CA ALA A 235 -60.07 12.07 39.32
C ALA A 235 -61.54 12.41 39.05
#